data_AF-A0A7T1HZB2-F1
#
_entry.id   AF-A0A7T1HZB2-F1
#
_cell.length_a   1.000
_cell.length_b   1.000
_cell.length_c   1.000
_cell.angle_alpha   90.00
_cell.angle_beta   90.00
_cell.angle_gamma   90.00
#
_symmetry.space_group_name_H-M   'P 1'
#
loop_
_entity.id
_entity.type
_entity.pdbx_description
1 polymer ?
#
loop_
_entity_poly.entity_id
_entity_poly.type
_entity_poly.pdbx_seq_one_letter_code
_entity_poly.pdbx_strand_id
1 'polypeptide(L)'
;MTPLPPGAIERLIQTLPPEREDPFAHLSELTPEQLIQRRLEITQQTKHLEQERQRIDEELQEIHSDAELRNGLRVSGDWILKQKSRTSWEYAQEVAQVIKAIQKEAQRDGRAVSRQTFFLSFTRPGA
;
A
#
# COMPACT_ATOMS: atom_id res chain seq x y z
N MET A 1 -27.96 32.98 -4.54
CA MET A 1 -27.93 31.62 -5.09
C MET A 1 -29.00 31.53 -6.17
N THR A 2 -28.60 31.33 -7.42
CA THR A 2 -29.52 31.13 -8.54
C THR A 2 -30.16 29.74 -8.42
N PRO A 3 -31.49 29.61 -8.49
CA PRO A 3 -32.14 28.30 -8.45
C PRO A 3 -31.72 27.47 -9.67
N LEU A 4 -31.54 26.17 -9.46
CA LEU A 4 -31.22 25.23 -10.53
C LEU A 4 -32.35 25.22 -11.57
N PRO A 5 -32.03 25.18 -12.88
CA PRO A 5 -33.05 25.15 -13.91
C PRO A 5 -33.92 23.90 -13.77
N PRO A 6 -35.22 23.98 -14.11
CA PRO A 6 -36.11 22.82 -14.13
C PRO A 6 -35.52 21.68 -14.95
N GLY A 7 -35.51 20.47 -14.40
CA GLY A 7 -34.94 19.28 -15.06
C GLY A 7 -33.41 19.16 -15.00
N ALA A 8 -32.70 20.11 -14.38
CA ALA A 8 -31.25 20.00 -14.19
C ALA A 8 -30.87 18.82 -13.28
N ILE A 9 -31.69 18.54 -12.26
CA ILE A 9 -31.50 17.40 -11.35
C ILE A 9 -31.71 16.07 -12.08
N GLU A 10 -32.75 15.96 -12.92
CA GLU A 10 -33.03 14.75 -13.70
C GLU A 10 -31.92 14.45 -14.71
N ARG A 11 -31.38 15.49 -15.38
CA ARG A 11 -30.21 15.34 -16.25
C ARG A 11 -28.97 14.90 -15.46
N LEU A 12 -28.75 15.46 -14.27
CA LEU A 12 -27.64 15.06 -13.41
C LEU A 12 -27.73 13.60 -13.01
N ILE A 13 -28.90 13.14 -12.57
CA ILE A 13 -29.15 11.73 -12.20
C ILE A 13 -28.92 10.79 -13.40
N GLN A 14 -29.34 11.17 -14.61
CA GLN A 14 -29.10 10.38 -15.83
C GLN A 14 -27.63 10.32 -16.25
N THR A 15 -26.80 11.28 -15.83
CA THR A 15 -25.37 11.33 -16.14
C THR A 15 -24.48 10.77 -15.03
N LEU A 16 -25.05 10.40 -13.88
CA LEU A 16 -24.28 9.77 -12.82
C LEU A 16 -23.77 8.41 -13.33
N PRO A 17 -22.47 8.10 -13.12
CA PRO A 17 -22.00 6.75 -13.35
C PRO A 17 -22.82 5.79 -12.50
N PRO A 18 -23.08 4.55 -12.98
CA PRO A 18 -23.84 3.57 -12.22
C PRO A 18 -23.20 3.38 -10.85
N GLU A 19 -24.03 3.38 -9.82
CA GLU A 19 -23.59 3.13 -8.46
C GLU A 19 -22.90 1.75 -8.43
N ARG A 20 -21.63 1.75 -8.02
CA ARG A 20 -20.90 0.50 -7.84
C ARG A 20 -21.42 -0.13 -6.56
N GLU A 21 -21.81 -1.39 -6.64
CA GLU A 21 -22.15 -2.16 -5.45
C GLU A 21 -21.00 -2.06 -4.45
N ASP A 22 -21.32 -1.72 -3.21
CA ASP A 22 -20.33 -1.70 -2.13
C ASP A 22 -19.85 -3.14 -1.89
N PRO A 23 -18.57 -3.46 -2.19
CA PRO A 23 -18.05 -4.81 -1.99
C PRO A 23 -18.03 -5.22 -0.50
N PHE A 24 -18.23 -4.27 0.41
CA PHE A 24 -18.22 -4.48 1.85
C PHE A 24 -19.59 -4.26 2.50
N ALA A 25 -20.68 -4.34 1.74
CA ALA A 25 -22.06 -4.15 2.24
C ALA A 25 -22.37 -5.00 3.49
N HIS A 26 -21.81 -6.21 3.60
CA HIS A 26 -21.95 -7.10 4.76
C HIS A 26 -21.40 -6.51 6.08
N LEU A 27 -20.56 -5.47 6.03
CA LEU A 27 -20.07 -4.78 7.22
C LEU A 27 -21.12 -3.84 7.83
N SER A 28 -22.12 -3.41 7.05
CA SER A 28 -23.19 -2.52 7.52
C SER A 28 -24.12 -3.17 8.55
N GLU A 29 -24.13 -4.50 8.60
CA GLU A 29 -24.92 -5.30 9.54
C GLU A 29 -24.25 -5.48 10.91
N LEU A 30 -22.99 -5.05 11.06
CA LEU A 30 -22.19 -5.27 12.25
C LEU A 30 -22.27 -4.10 13.24
N THR A 31 -22.30 -4.42 14.55
CA THR A 31 -22.15 -3.40 15.60
C THR A 31 -20.69 -2.89 15.68
N PRO A 32 -20.44 -1.72 16.29
CA PRO A 32 -19.08 -1.22 16.52
C PRO A 32 -18.15 -2.23 17.20
N GLU A 33 -18.66 -2.99 18.18
CA GLU A 33 -17.90 -4.04 18.88
C GLU A 33 -17.51 -5.19 17.95
N GLN A 34 -18.45 -5.62 17.09
CA GLN A 34 -18.21 -6.66 16.09
C GLN A 34 -17.19 -6.22 15.04
N LEU A 35 -17.23 -4.94 14.63
CA LEU A 35 -16.23 -4.36 13.73
C LEU A 35 -14.83 -4.36 14.34
N ILE A 36 -14.70 -4.01 15.63
CA ILE A 36 -13.42 -4.06 16.35
C ILE A 36 -12.89 -5.50 16.42
N GLN A 37 -13.75 -6.45 16.76
CA GLN A 37 -13.38 -7.87 16.80
C GLN A 37 -12.93 -8.37 15.43
N ARG A 38 -13.68 -8.04 14.38
CA ARG A 38 -13.35 -8.41 13.00
C ARG A 38 -12.02 -7.80 12.55
N ARG A 39 -11.75 -6.55 12.92
CA ARG A 39 -10.48 -5.88 12.64
C ARG A 39 -9.30 -6.59 13.33
N LEU A 40 -9.50 -7.08 14.55
CA LEU A 40 -8.47 -7.82 15.28
C LEU A 40 -8.15 -9.15 14.58
N GLU A 41 -9.17 -9.90 14.16
CA GLU A 41 -9.01 -11.14 13.40
C GLU A 41 -8.25 -10.92 12.09
N ILE A 42 -8.65 -9.92 11.29
CA ILE A 42 -7.96 -9.56 10.04
C ILE A 42 -6.51 -9.17 10.30
N THR A 43 -6.24 -8.43 11.39
CA THR A 43 -4.88 -8.03 11.77
C THR A 43 -4.01 -9.25 12.08
N GLN A 44 -4.56 -10.24 12.79
CA GLN A 44 -3.84 -11.48 13.11
C GLN A 44 -3.54 -12.30 11.86
N GLN A 45 -4.53 -12.46 10.97
CA GLN A 45 -4.36 -13.15 9.69
C GLN A 45 -3.31 -12.46 8.82
N THR A 46 -3.39 -11.13 8.70
CA THR A 46 -2.43 -10.33 7.92
C THR A 46 -1.01 -10.47 8.48
N LYS A 47 -0.87 -10.49 9.81
CA LYS A 47 0.44 -10.69 10.45
C LYS A 47 1.04 -12.05 10.13
N HIS A 48 0.22 -13.11 10.15
CA HIS A 48 0.68 -14.46 9.80
C HIS A 48 1.11 -14.54 8.33
N LEU A 49 0.27 -14.04 7.43
CA LEU A 49 0.56 -14.00 5.99
C LEU A 49 1.83 -13.19 5.68
N GLU A 50 2.08 -12.08 6.39
CA GLU A 50 3.30 -11.29 6.21
C GLU A 50 4.56 -12.07 6.64
N GLN A 51 4.47 -12.89 7.68
CA GLN A 51 5.58 -13.77 8.10
C GLN A 51 5.86 -14.85 7.07
N GLU A 52 4.81 -15.47 6.53
CA GLU A 52 4.94 -16.46 5.44
C GLU A 52 5.54 -15.81 4.19
N ARG A 53 5.05 -14.62 3.80
CA ARG A 53 5.58 -13.83 2.69
C ARG A 53 7.07 -13.53 2.90
N GLN A 54 7.48 -13.09 4.10
CA GLN A 54 8.87 -12.78 4.39
C GLN A 54 9.76 -14.03 4.25
N ARG A 55 9.30 -15.19 4.75
CA ARG A 55 10.04 -16.44 4.61
C ARG A 55 10.21 -16.85 3.14
N ILE A 56 9.16 -16.71 2.35
CA ILE A 56 9.22 -16.96 0.90
C ILE A 56 10.21 -16.00 0.23
N ASP A 57 10.19 -14.71 0.60
CA ASP A 57 11.14 -13.72 0.08
C ASP A 57 12.60 -14.09 0.40
N GLU A 58 12.87 -14.57 1.61
CA GLU A 58 14.20 -15.03 2.04
C GLU A 58 14.66 -16.23 1.20
N GLU A 59 13.81 -17.24 1.03
CA GLU A 59 14.10 -18.41 0.18
C GLU A 59 14.36 -18.01 -1.28
N LEU A 60 13.59 -17.05 -1.82
CA LEU A 60 13.79 -16.55 -3.19
C LEU A 60 15.08 -15.74 -3.34
N GLN A 61 15.49 -14.99 -2.31
CA GLN A 61 16.75 -14.24 -2.29
C GLN A 61 17.98 -15.14 -2.19
N GLU A 62 17.86 -16.36 -1.65
CA GLU A 62 18.93 -17.35 -1.66
C GLU A 62 19.12 -17.99 -3.04
N ILE A 63 18.02 -18.17 -3.78
CA ILE A 63 18.02 -18.82 -5.10
C ILE A 63 18.44 -17.86 -6.22
N HIS A 64 18.06 -16.59 -6.11
CA HIS A 64 18.24 -15.59 -7.16
C HIS A 64 19.25 -14.52 -6.77
N SER A 65 20.06 -14.08 -7.73
CA SER A 65 20.97 -12.97 -7.52
C SER A 65 20.24 -11.64 -7.34
N ASP A 66 20.83 -10.71 -6.59
CA ASP A 66 20.33 -9.34 -6.43
C ASP A 66 20.17 -8.63 -7.80
N ALA A 67 21.02 -8.94 -8.78
CA ALA A 67 20.89 -8.41 -10.14
C ALA A 67 19.63 -8.92 -10.86
N GLU A 68 19.32 -10.21 -10.73
CA GLU A 68 18.11 -10.81 -11.29
C GLU A 68 16.85 -10.22 -10.64
N LEU A 69 16.83 -10.15 -9.31
CA LEU A 69 15.69 -9.61 -8.56
C LEU A 69 15.49 -8.11 -8.81
N ARG A 70 16.55 -7.33 -9.03
CA ARG A 70 16.46 -5.91 -9.41
C ARG A 70 16.04 -5.68 -10.85
N ASN A 71 16.38 -6.57 -11.77
CA ASN A 71 15.97 -6.45 -13.18
C ASN A 71 14.56 -7.01 -13.41
N GLY A 72 14.14 -7.96 -12.57
CA GLY A 72 12.82 -8.58 -12.59
C GLY A 72 12.86 -9.97 -13.20
N LEU A 73 12.23 -10.93 -12.51
CA LEU A 73 12.09 -12.32 -12.93
C LEU A 73 10.68 -12.54 -13.46
N ARG A 74 10.56 -13.10 -14.66
CA ARG A 74 9.26 -13.53 -15.18
C ARG A 74 8.84 -14.83 -14.49
N VAL A 75 7.63 -14.82 -13.96
CA VAL A 75 6.96 -15.98 -13.36
C VAL A 75 5.67 -16.27 -14.14
N SER A 76 5.02 -17.39 -13.82
CA SER A 76 3.81 -17.85 -14.51
C SER A 76 2.73 -16.77 -14.61
N GLY A 77 2.04 -16.69 -15.75
CA GLY A 77 0.91 -15.76 -15.96
C GLY A 77 1.30 -14.30 -16.20
N ASP A 78 2.43 -14.06 -16.88
CA ASP A 78 2.98 -12.72 -17.20
C ASP A 78 3.35 -11.86 -15.99
N TRP A 79 3.43 -12.46 -14.80
CA TRP A 79 3.85 -11.77 -13.60
C TRP A 79 5.37 -11.54 -13.61
N ILE A 80 5.81 -10.41 -13.08
CA ILE A 80 7.22 -10.06 -12.90
C ILE A 80 7.46 -9.87 -11.41
N LEU A 81 8.30 -10.73 -10.84
CA LEU A 81 8.82 -10.61 -9.48
C LEU A 81 10.01 -9.64 -9.48
N LYS A 82 9.94 -8.58 -8.68
CA LYS A 82 11.01 -7.56 -8.62
C LYS A 82 11.24 -7.08 -7.20
N GLN A 83 12.50 -6.90 -6.84
CA GLN A 83 12.93 -6.25 -5.61
C GLN A 83 12.65 -4.74 -5.67
N LYS A 84 11.94 -4.24 -4.67
CA LYS A 84 11.66 -2.83 -4.47
C LYS A 84 12.23 -2.38 -3.14
N SER A 85 12.74 -1.15 -3.08
CA SER A 85 13.09 -0.53 -1.81
C SER A 85 11.86 0.09 -1.16
N ARG A 86 11.59 -0.21 0.11
CA ARG A 86 10.60 0.53 0.89
C ARG A 86 11.28 1.73 1.53
N THR A 87 10.68 2.90 1.36
CA THR A 87 11.01 4.07 2.16
C THR A 87 9.68 4.73 2.52
N SER A 88 9.26 4.62 3.78
CA SER A 88 7.98 5.19 4.21
C SER A 88 8.01 5.62 5.67
N TRP A 89 7.69 6.90 5.89
CA TRP A 89 7.24 7.42 7.17
C TRP A 89 6.19 8.50 6.90
N GLU A 90 5.03 8.41 7.55
CA GLU A 90 4.05 9.49 7.58
C GLU A 90 4.14 10.18 8.94
N TYR A 91 4.55 11.44 8.93
CA TYR A 91 4.67 12.28 10.13
C TYR A 91 3.70 13.45 10.02
N ALA A 92 3.24 13.97 11.17
CA ALA A 92 2.63 15.30 11.21
C ALA A 92 3.60 16.32 10.57
N GLN A 93 3.06 17.30 9.84
CA GLN A 93 3.85 18.13 8.90
C GLN A 93 5.06 18.81 9.57
N GLU A 94 4.91 19.22 10.82
CA GLU A 94 5.94 19.90 11.61
C GLU A 94 7.06 18.93 12.03
N VAL A 95 6.69 17.72 12.47
CA VAL A 95 7.63 16.66 12.85
C VAL A 95 8.40 16.14 11.64
N ALA A 96 7.75 16.06 10.47
CA ALA A 96 8.41 15.72 9.21
C ALA A 96 9.53 16.70 8.87
N GLN A 97 9.33 17.99 9.16
CA GLN A 97 10.32 19.03 8.88
C GLN A 97 11.51 18.95 9.87
N VAL A 98 11.24 18.70 11.14
CA VAL A 98 12.28 18.53 12.18
C VAL A 98 13.14 17.29 11.91
N ILE A 99 12.52 16.15 11.58
CA ILE A 99 13.24 14.92 11.26
C ILE A 99 14.12 15.12 10.01
N LYS A 100 13.64 15.85 9.00
CA LYS A 100 14.45 16.20 7.81
C LYS A 100 15.63 17.11 8.14
N ALA A 101 15.47 18.06 9.04
CA ALA A 101 16.55 18.95 9.45
C ALA A 101 17.66 18.17 10.20
N ILE A 102 17.26 17.34 11.17
CA ILE A 102 18.18 16.50 11.96
C ILE A 102 18.90 15.49 11.06
N GLN A 103 18.20 14.86 10.11
CA GLN A 103 18.84 13.94 9.16
C GLN A 103 19.88 14.63 8.27
N LYS A 104 19.62 15.87 7.82
CA LYS A 104 20.60 16.65 7.02
C LYS A 104 21.85 16.98 7.82
N GLU A 105 21.70 17.32 9.09
CA GLU A 105 22.82 17.64 9.97
C GLU A 105 23.64 16.39 10.31
N ALA A 106 22.98 15.29 10.69
CA ALA A 106 23.63 14.02 10.98
C ALA A 106 24.36 13.41 9.76
N GLN A 107 23.89 13.66 8.54
CA GLN A 107 24.59 13.28 7.31
C GLN A 107 25.81 14.16 7.03
N ARG A 108 25.72 15.47 7.30
CA ARG A 108 26.86 16.39 7.15
C ARG A 108 28.00 16.03 8.10
N ASP A 109 27.66 15.52 9.28
CA ASP A 109 28.62 15.09 10.29
C ASP A 109 29.10 13.63 10.11
N GLY A 110 28.62 12.93 9.07
CA GLY A 110 28.97 11.53 8.80
C GLY A 110 28.44 10.53 9.83
N ARG A 111 27.47 10.93 10.67
CA ARG A 111 26.94 10.16 11.80
C ARG A 111 25.71 9.31 11.45
N ALA A 112 25.21 9.39 10.22
CA ALA A 112 24.08 8.57 9.74
C ALA A 112 24.36 8.00 8.34
N VAL A 113 24.06 6.72 8.15
CA VAL A 113 24.09 6.03 6.85
C VAL A 113 22.67 5.58 6.50
N SER A 114 22.25 5.77 5.25
CA SER A 114 20.92 5.35 4.79
C SER A 114 20.78 3.83 4.84
N ARG A 115 19.73 3.32 5.49
CA ARG A 115 19.31 1.91 5.42
C ARG A 115 18.14 1.78 4.46
N GLN A 116 18.38 1.10 3.34
CA GLN A 116 17.33 0.70 2.42
C GLN A 116 16.81 -0.66 2.86
N THR A 117 15.50 -0.76 3.11
CA THR A 117 14.84 -2.07 3.25
C THR A 117 14.32 -2.46 1.89
N PHE A 118 14.60 -3.69 1.47
CA PHE A 118 14.14 -4.22 0.20
C PHE A 118 13.09 -5.29 0.45
N PHE A 119 12.09 -5.36 -0.42
CA PHE A 119 11.05 -6.39 -0.40
C PHE A 119 10.76 -6.83 -1.83
N LEU A 120 10.34 -8.08 -2.02
CA LEU A 120 9.94 -8.55 -3.33
C LEU A 120 8.46 -8.20 -3.58
N SER A 121 8.15 -7.85 -4.83
CA SER A 121 6.79 -7.53 -5.25
C SER A 121 6.51 -8.09 -6.63
N PHE A 122 5.30 -8.60 -6.82
CA PHE A 122 4.79 -9.01 -8.12
C PHE A 122 4.13 -7.84 -8.83
N THR A 123 4.41 -7.69 -10.11
CA THR A 123 3.80 -6.69 -10.99
C THR A 123 3.38 -7.34 -12.29
N ARG A 124 2.26 -6.90 -12.87
CA ARG A 124 1.81 -7.35 -14.19
C ARG A 124 2.10 -6.22 -15.20
N PRO A 125 2.75 -6.49 -16.35
CA PRO A 125 2.94 -5.47 -17.36
C PRO A 125 1.58 -5.04 -17.92
N GLY A 126 1.19 -3.78 -17.67
CA GLY A 126 -0.05 -3.18 -18.16
C GLY A 126 -1.20 -3.06 -17.14
N ALA A 127 -0.95 -3.29 -15.84
CA ALA A 127 -1.87 -2.95 -14.76
C ALA A 127 -1.58 -1.57 -14.15
#